data_AF-A0A4D6KGA8-F1
#
_entry.id   AF-A0A4D6KGA8-F1
#
_cell.length_a   1.000
_cell.length_b   1.000
_cell.length_c   1.000
_cell.angle_alpha   90.00
_cell.angle_beta   90.00
_cell.angle_gamma   90.00
#
_symmetry.space_group_name_H-M   'P 1'
#
loop_
_entity.id
_entity.type
_entity.pdbx_description
1 polymer ?
#
loop_
_entity_poly.entity_id
_entity_poly.type
_entity_poly.pdbx_seq_one_letter_code
_entity_poly.pdbx_strand_id
1 'polypeptide(L)'
;MDRATSPVVGVALLLALTVLAATAVGTAAVALDTPTPAPTASFSLTADAATDTLVLTHRGGDTVSVERLRLVVTVGGDELDSQPPVPFFAAEGFRGGPTGPFNSADDGTWSGGERGSFRIASTNAPLPAAGDTVVVRLLAGDTIVGTVRATAS
;
A
#
# COMPACT_ATOMS: atom_id res chain seq x y z
N MET A 1 -16.06 -40.50 62.17
CA MET A 1 -15.04 -39.42 62.18
C MET A 1 -14.74 -39.10 60.74
N ASP A 2 -15.58 -38.27 60.14
CA ASP A 2 -15.45 -37.85 58.74
C ASP A 2 -14.23 -36.94 58.62
N ARG A 3 -13.15 -37.50 58.08
CA ARG A 3 -11.92 -36.76 57.82
C ARG A 3 -12.23 -35.65 56.82
N ALA A 4 -11.94 -34.41 57.22
CA ALA A 4 -11.24 -33.41 56.42
C ALA A 4 -11.32 -33.54 54.87
N THR A 5 -12.52 -33.61 54.31
CA THR A 5 -12.74 -33.52 52.85
C THR A 5 -12.93 -32.06 52.41
N SER A 6 -13.21 -31.15 53.35
CA SER A 6 -13.42 -29.73 53.07
C SER A 6 -12.19 -28.99 52.49
N PRO A 7 -10.95 -29.21 52.97
CA PRO A 7 -9.79 -28.48 52.44
C PRO A 7 -9.44 -28.90 51.00
N VAL A 8 -9.43 -30.20 50.73
CA VAL A 8 -9.02 -30.76 49.44
C VAL A 8 -10.04 -30.45 48.34
N VAL A 9 -11.33 -30.56 48.65
CA VAL A 9 -12.40 -30.23 47.68
C VAL A 9 -12.40 -28.73 47.37
N GLY A 10 -12.17 -27.87 48.38
CA GLY A 10 -12.05 -26.42 48.17
C GLY A 10 -10.86 -26.06 47.28
N VAL A 11 -9.70 -26.69 47.48
CA VAL A 11 -8.51 -26.48 46.66
C VAL A 11 -8.72 -26.96 45.22
N ALA A 12 -9.34 -28.13 45.02
CA ALA A 12 -9.63 -28.64 43.68
C ALA A 12 -10.58 -27.71 42.90
N LEU A 13 -11.61 -27.17 43.58
CA LEU A 13 -12.54 -26.22 42.97
C LEU A 13 -11.85 -24.89 42.60
N LEU A 14 -11.01 -24.37 43.50
CA LEU A 14 -10.25 -23.15 43.25
C LEU A 14 -9.29 -23.32 42.07
N LEU A 15 -8.58 -24.45 42.00
CA LEU A 15 -7.70 -24.78 40.88
C LEU A 15 -8.47 -24.82 39.55
N ALA A 16 -9.63 -25.48 39.52
CA ALA A 16 -10.46 -25.54 38.33
C ALA A 16 -10.90 -24.13 37.85
N LEU A 17 -11.29 -23.26 38.78
CA LEU A 17 -11.64 -21.88 38.45
C LEU A 17 -10.45 -21.07 37.95
N THR A 18 -9.27 -21.21 38.56
CA THR A 18 -8.05 -20.52 38.09
C THR A 18 -7.61 -20.99 36.71
N VAL A 19 -7.70 -22.29 36.41
CA VAL A 19 -7.41 -22.83 35.08
C VAL A 19 -8.40 -22.28 34.05
N LEU A 20 -9.69 -22.25 34.39
CA LEU A 20 -10.71 -21.67 33.51
C LEU A 20 -10.46 -20.18 33.23
N ALA A 21 -10.18 -19.39 34.27
CA ALA A 21 -9.89 -17.97 34.14
C ALA A 21 -8.61 -17.72 33.32
N ALA A 22 -7.54 -18.47 33.59
CA ALA A 22 -6.29 -18.37 32.85
C ALA A 22 -6.46 -18.76 31.38
N THR A 23 -7.27 -19.79 31.10
CA THR A 23 -7.58 -20.22 29.74
C THR A 23 -8.38 -19.14 29.00
N ALA A 24 -9.40 -18.55 29.65
CA ALA A 24 -10.21 -17.49 29.05
C ALA A 24 -9.39 -16.22 28.74
N VAL A 25 -8.49 -15.82 29.63
CA VAL A 25 -7.58 -14.68 29.39
C VAL A 25 -6.54 -15.04 28.32
N GLY A 26 -6.00 -16.25 28.34
CA GLY A 26 -5.03 -16.73 27.35
C GLY A 26 -5.61 -16.81 25.94
N THR A 27 -6.85 -17.30 25.77
CA THR A 27 -7.51 -17.34 24.46
C THR A 27 -7.90 -15.95 23.97
N ALA A 28 -8.35 -15.05 24.85
CA ALA A 28 -8.62 -13.67 24.50
C ALA A 28 -7.36 -12.91 24.05
N ALA A 29 -6.20 -13.21 24.67
CA ALA A 29 -4.93 -12.61 24.28
C ALA A 29 -4.38 -13.13 22.94
N VAL A 30 -4.59 -14.42 22.64
CA VAL A 30 -4.22 -15.03 21.34
C VAL A 30 -5.17 -14.60 20.21
N ALA A 31 -6.42 -14.28 20.53
CA ALA A 31 -7.40 -13.79 19.57
C ALA A 31 -7.27 -12.28 19.24
N LEU A 32 -6.31 -11.58 19.85
CA LEU A 32 -5.94 -10.24 19.42
C LEU A 32 -5.04 -10.40 18.19
N ASP A 33 -5.63 -10.36 17.00
CA ASP A 33 -4.88 -10.15 15.76
C ASP A 33 -4.03 -8.90 15.95
N THR A 34 -2.71 -9.05 16.10
CA THR A 34 -1.80 -7.91 16.11
C THR A 34 -1.87 -7.30 14.71
N PRO A 35 -2.29 -6.04 14.55
CA PRO A 35 -2.34 -5.41 13.24
C PRO A 35 -0.96 -5.47 12.61
N THR A 36 -0.84 -6.08 11.43
CA THR A 36 0.40 -6.00 10.65
C THR A 36 0.71 -4.52 10.42
N PRO A 37 1.93 -4.03 10.75
CA PRO A 37 2.30 -2.66 10.47
C PRO A 37 2.07 -2.35 8.99
N ALA A 38 1.49 -1.18 8.70
CA ALA A 38 1.38 -0.72 7.32
C ALA A 38 2.79 -0.63 6.70
N PRO A 39 2.97 -1.03 5.43
CA PRO A 39 4.27 -0.95 4.78
C PRO A 39 4.82 0.48 4.83
N THR A 40 6.10 0.59 5.16
CA THR A 40 6.82 1.85 5.36
C THR A 40 7.67 2.13 4.13
N ALA A 41 7.06 2.66 3.07
CA ALA A 41 7.77 3.09 1.87
C ALA A 41 7.60 4.60 1.65
N SER A 42 8.68 5.28 1.25
CA SER A 42 8.68 6.70 0.93
C SER A 42 8.83 6.90 -0.56
N PHE A 43 8.03 7.80 -1.13
CA PHE A 43 8.00 8.06 -2.57
C PHE A 43 8.12 9.55 -2.86
N SER A 44 8.51 9.88 -4.09
CA SER A 44 8.37 11.24 -4.63
C SER A 44 7.90 11.23 -6.07
N LEU A 45 7.30 12.35 -6.46
CA LEU A 45 6.77 12.59 -7.80
C LEU A 45 7.46 13.80 -8.43
N THR A 46 7.74 13.70 -9.73
CA THR A 46 8.00 14.82 -10.61
C THR A 46 6.98 14.78 -11.75
N ALA A 47 6.45 15.95 -12.12
CA ALA A 47 5.52 16.11 -13.22
C ALA A 47 6.06 17.14 -14.21
N ASP A 48 6.24 16.73 -15.46
CA ASP A 48 6.70 17.58 -16.56
C ASP A 48 5.52 17.83 -17.51
N ALA A 49 5.05 19.08 -17.56
CA ALA A 49 3.92 19.49 -18.39
C ALA A 49 4.30 19.63 -19.87
N ALA A 50 5.57 19.91 -20.18
CA ALA A 50 6.03 20.04 -21.56
C ALA A 50 6.07 18.68 -22.27
N THR A 51 6.33 17.61 -21.51
CA THR A 51 6.39 16.25 -22.04
C THR A 51 5.25 15.35 -21.58
N ASP A 52 4.27 15.83 -20.81
CA ASP A 52 3.19 15.03 -20.23
C ASP A 52 3.71 13.83 -19.40
N THR A 53 4.90 13.94 -18.81
CA THR A 53 5.60 12.81 -18.17
C THR A 53 5.48 12.88 -16.66
N LEU A 54 5.08 11.78 -16.04
CA LEU A 54 5.13 11.59 -14.60
C LEU A 54 6.25 10.60 -14.25
N VAL A 55 7.11 11.00 -13.31
CA VAL A 55 8.20 10.17 -12.79
C VAL A 55 7.99 9.97 -11.30
N LEU A 56 7.80 8.72 -10.89
CA LEU A 56 7.75 8.33 -9.50
C LEU A 56 9.08 7.69 -9.09
N THR A 57 9.59 8.08 -7.92
CA THR A 57 10.84 7.54 -7.34
C THR A 57 10.56 6.92 -5.99
N HIS A 58 11.03 5.70 -5.76
CA HIS A 58 11.04 5.06 -4.45
C HIS A 58 12.24 5.61 -3.67
N ARG A 59 12.00 6.45 -2.67
CA ARG A 59 13.05 7.10 -1.87
C ARG A 59 13.73 6.13 -0.91
N GLY A 60 13.00 5.10 -0.47
CA GLY A 60 13.50 4.06 0.45
C GLY A 60 12.36 3.45 1.26
N GLY A 61 12.68 2.43 2.07
CA GLY A 61 11.69 1.67 2.83
C GLY A 61 11.40 0.29 2.22
N ASP A 62 10.23 -0.25 2.55
CA ASP A 62 9.80 -1.59 2.12
C ASP A 62 9.64 -1.70 0.59
N THR A 63 10.17 -2.77 0.00
CA THR A 63 9.98 -3.08 -1.42
C THR A 63 8.50 -3.29 -1.75
N VAL A 64 8.06 -2.71 -2.87
CA VAL A 64 6.68 -2.84 -3.35
C VAL A 64 6.59 -3.82 -4.52
N SER A 65 5.62 -4.74 -4.46
CA SER A 65 5.27 -5.59 -5.61
C SER A 65 4.40 -4.79 -6.58
N VAL A 66 4.88 -4.60 -7.81
CA VAL A 66 4.18 -3.79 -8.83
C VAL A 66 2.97 -4.52 -9.41
N GLU A 67 3.00 -5.85 -9.47
CA GLU A 67 1.88 -6.67 -9.97
C GLU A 67 0.57 -6.45 -9.21
N ARG A 68 0.65 -6.03 -7.94
CA ARG A 68 -0.50 -5.71 -7.09
C ARG A 68 -0.68 -4.22 -6.85
N LEU A 69 0.14 -3.40 -7.50
CA LEU A 69 0.14 -1.95 -7.33
C LEU A 69 -0.91 -1.33 -8.26
N ARG A 70 -1.79 -0.53 -7.69
CA ARG A 70 -2.68 0.37 -8.42
C ARG A 70 -2.22 1.80 -8.20
N LEU A 71 -2.13 2.54 -9.29
CA LEU A 71 -1.90 3.98 -9.27
C LEU A 71 -3.21 4.71 -9.58
N VAL A 72 -3.48 5.77 -8.83
CA VAL A 72 -4.58 6.70 -9.12
C VAL A 72 -3.97 8.10 -9.23
N VAL A 73 -4.04 8.65 -10.43
CA VAL A 73 -3.47 9.93 -10.83
C VAL A 73 -4.59 10.96 -10.93
N THR A 74 -4.36 12.11 -10.31
CA THR A 74 -5.24 13.27 -10.31
C THR A 74 -4.43 14.49 -10.75
N VAL A 75 -4.96 15.29 -11.65
CA VAL A 75 -4.37 16.56 -12.10
C VAL A 75 -5.39 17.67 -11.85
N GLY A 76 -4.98 18.75 -11.19
CA GLY A 76 -5.88 19.87 -10.89
C GLY A 76 -7.05 19.55 -9.94
N GLY A 77 -7.16 18.31 -9.45
CA GLY A 77 -8.29 17.84 -8.64
C GLY A 77 -9.13 16.76 -9.34
N ASP A 78 -8.97 16.58 -10.64
CA ASP A 78 -9.71 15.61 -11.44
C ASP A 78 -8.88 14.36 -11.74
N GLU A 79 -9.47 13.17 -11.63
CA GLU A 79 -8.82 11.91 -12.00
C GLU A 79 -8.63 11.81 -13.51
N LEU A 80 -7.56 11.14 -13.93
CA LEU A 80 -7.40 10.77 -15.34
C LEU A 80 -8.55 9.85 -15.79
N ASP A 81 -9.07 10.09 -17.00
CA ASP A 81 -10.07 9.24 -17.66
C ASP A 81 -9.56 7.78 -17.78
N SER A 82 -8.28 7.62 -18.11
CA SER A 82 -7.58 6.33 -18.10
C SER A 82 -6.44 6.33 -17.09
N GLN A 83 -6.57 5.53 -16.04
CA GLN A 83 -5.54 5.33 -15.01
C GLN A 83 -4.45 4.37 -15.49
N PRO A 84 -3.18 4.57 -15.10
CA PRO A 84 -2.08 3.74 -15.59
C PRO A 84 -2.21 2.31 -15.06
N PRO A 85 -2.36 1.30 -15.93
CA PRO A 85 -2.55 -0.09 -15.52
C PRO A 85 -1.21 -0.75 -15.24
N VAL A 86 -0.48 -0.27 -14.23
CA VAL A 86 0.85 -0.81 -13.92
C VAL A 86 0.76 -2.26 -13.42
N PRO A 87 1.70 -3.14 -13.81
CA PRO A 87 2.70 -2.90 -14.86
C PRO A 87 2.11 -3.05 -16.27
N PHE A 88 2.62 -2.30 -17.26
CA PHE A 88 2.16 -2.38 -18.65
C PHE A 88 3.30 -2.24 -19.68
N PHE A 89 3.05 -2.68 -20.91
CA PHE A 89 3.94 -2.43 -22.07
C PHE A 89 3.42 -1.30 -22.96
N ALA A 90 2.11 -1.26 -23.19
CA ALA A 90 1.38 -0.19 -23.85
C ALA A 90 -0.06 -0.19 -23.31
N ALA A 91 -0.66 0.97 -23.13
CA ALA A 91 -1.99 1.10 -22.55
C ALA A 91 -2.74 2.28 -23.16
N GLU A 92 -4.07 2.18 -23.17
CA GLU A 92 -4.95 3.28 -23.56
C GLU A 92 -4.72 4.52 -22.70
N GLY A 93 -4.69 5.69 -23.32
CA GLY A 93 -4.43 6.95 -22.64
C GLY A 93 -2.96 7.22 -22.29
N PHE A 94 -2.02 6.37 -22.70
CA PHE A 94 -0.58 6.53 -22.47
C PHE A 94 0.23 6.47 -23.77
N ARG A 95 1.31 7.25 -23.86
CA ARG A 95 2.20 7.26 -25.03
C ARG A 95 3.27 6.18 -24.89
N GLY A 96 3.15 5.14 -25.70
CA GLY A 96 4.10 4.03 -25.70
C GLY A 96 4.07 3.27 -24.38
N GLY A 97 5.24 2.73 -23.99
CA GLY A 97 5.40 2.01 -22.74
C GLY A 97 5.96 2.85 -21.60
N PRO A 98 5.73 2.43 -20.36
CA PRO A 98 6.35 3.03 -19.19
C PRO A 98 7.81 2.56 -19.07
N THR A 99 8.55 3.11 -18.11
CA THR A 99 9.93 2.73 -17.81
C THR A 99 10.09 2.17 -16.41
N GLY A 100 11.19 1.45 -16.20
CA GLY A 100 11.58 0.84 -14.92
C GLY A 100 10.49 -0.08 -14.37
N PRO A 101 10.19 -0.02 -13.06
CA PRO A 101 9.31 -0.96 -12.37
C PRO A 101 7.87 -0.98 -12.93
N PHE A 102 7.45 0.07 -13.63
CA PHE A 102 6.11 0.14 -14.22
C PHE A 102 5.99 -0.61 -15.55
N ASN A 103 7.11 -1.02 -16.16
CA ASN A 103 7.13 -1.78 -17.39
C ASN A 103 6.91 -3.27 -17.11
N SER A 104 6.01 -3.92 -17.85
CA SER A 104 5.72 -5.35 -17.67
C SER A 104 6.88 -6.29 -18.03
N ALA A 105 7.93 -5.77 -18.67
CA ALA A 105 9.18 -6.51 -18.91
C ALA A 105 10.20 -6.39 -17.77
N ASP A 106 9.91 -5.58 -16.74
CA ASP A 106 10.74 -5.44 -15.54
C ASP A 106 10.55 -6.63 -14.57
N ASP A 107 11.24 -6.65 -13.44
CA ASP A 107 11.24 -7.78 -12.51
C ASP A 107 10.02 -7.85 -11.59
N GLY A 108 9.12 -6.86 -11.69
CA GLY A 108 7.86 -6.79 -10.95
C GLY A 108 8.01 -6.28 -9.51
N THR A 109 9.20 -5.85 -9.12
CA THR A 109 9.49 -5.25 -7.82
C THR A 109 9.90 -3.79 -7.97
N TRP A 110 9.62 -2.99 -6.94
CA TRP A 110 10.04 -1.60 -6.89
C TRP A 110 10.74 -1.32 -5.57
N SER A 111 12.04 -1.05 -5.65
CA SER A 111 12.96 -0.94 -4.53
C SER A 111 13.56 0.47 -4.39
N GLY A 112 14.16 0.75 -3.22
CA GLY A 112 14.74 2.06 -2.92
C GLY A 112 15.79 2.52 -3.95
N GLY A 113 15.55 3.70 -4.54
CA GLY A 113 16.40 4.34 -5.53
C GLY A 113 15.88 4.21 -6.96
N GLU A 114 14.98 3.28 -7.23
CA GLU A 114 14.41 3.05 -8.56
C GLU A 114 13.36 4.09 -8.94
N ARG A 115 13.22 4.29 -10.25
CA ARG A 115 12.30 5.25 -10.86
C ARG A 115 11.43 4.56 -11.90
N GLY A 116 10.13 4.71 -11.75
CA GLY A 116 9.16 4.36 -12.78
C GLY A 116 8.61 5.63 -13.43
N SER A 117 8.44 5.62 -14.75
CA SER A 117 7.82 6.74 -15.45
C SER A 117 6.81 6.30 -16.49
N PHE A 118 5.85 7.16 -16.78
CA PHE A 118 4.95 7.01 -17.92
C PHE A 118 4.59 8.37 -18.47
N ARG A 119 4.18 8.40 -19.74
CA ARG A 119 3.77 9.61 -20.45
C ARG A 119 2.28 9.55 -20.77
N ILE A 120 1.55 10.58 -20.40
CA ILE A 120 0.10 10.70 -20.67
C ILE A 120 -0.07 11.04 -22.16
N ALA A 121 -1.00 10.34 -22.84
CA ALA A 121 -1.32 10.64 -24.23
C ALA A 121 -2.35 11.76 -24.32
N SER A 122 -2.36 12.48 -25.45
CA SER A 122 -3.37 13.50 -25.73
C SER A 122 -4.79 12.96 -25.91
N THR A 123 -4.96 11.63 -25.90
CA THR A 123 -6.25 10.94 -25.88
C THR A 123 -6.76 10.66 -24.46
N ASN A 124 -6.02 11.10 -23.44
CA ASN A 124 -6.39 11.04 -22.04
C ASN A 124 -6.55 12.46 -21.52
N ALA A 125 -7.32 12.63 -20.45
CA ALA A 125 -7.55 13.91 -19.82
C ALA A 125 -7.75 13.72 -18.32
N PRO A 126 -7.51 14.76 -17.50
CA PRO A 126 -6.80 16.01 -17.83
C PRO A 126 -5.30 15.79 -18.16
N LEU A 127 -4.74 16.63 -19.04
CA LEU A 127 -3.29 16.74 -19.22
C LEU A 127 -2.71 17.75 -18.21
N PRO A 128 -1.56 17.48 -17.57
CA PRO A 128 -0.89 18.44 -16.71
C PRO A 128 -0.47 19.70 -17.46
N ALA A 129 -0.91 20.87 -17.00
CA ALA A 129 -0.36 22.16 -17.41
C ALA A 129 0.63 22.68 -16.36
N ALA A 130 1.55 23.55 -16.77
CA ALA A 130 2.51 24.16 -15.85
C ALA A 130 1.78 24.91 -14.72
N GLY A 131 2.14 24.62 -13.47
CA GLY A 131 1.49 25.13 -12.26
C GLY A 131 0.39 24.22 -11.69
N ASP A 132 -0.09 23.23 -12.46
CA ASP A 132 -1.08 22.29 -11.96
C ASP A 132 -0.51 21.43 -10.85
N THR A 133 -1.38 21.07 -9.93
CA THR A 133 -1.08 20.05 -8.95
C THR A 133 -1.33 18.67 -9.54
N VAL A 134 -0.34 17.80 -9.47
CA VAL A 134 -0.48 16.37 -9.74
C VAL A 134 -0.37 15.61 -8.43
N VAL A 135 -1.34 14.73 -8.18
CA VAL A 135 -1.34 13.78 -7.06
C VAL A 135 -1.34 12.38 -7.61
N VAL A 136 -0.50 11.50 -7.07
CA VAL A 136 -0.55 10.07 -7.33
C VAL A 136 -0.72 9.33 -6.02
N ARG A 137 -1.81 8.56 -5.93
CA ARG A 137 -2.05 7.61 -4.85
C ARG A 137 -1.58 6.23 -5.28
N LEU A 138 -0.86 5.57 -4.40
CA LEU A 138 -0.32 4.23 -4.58
C LEU A 138 -1.08 3.28 -3.67
N LEU A 139 -1.69 2.24 -4.24
CA LEU A 139 -2.49 1.26 -3.51
C LEU A 139 -1.97 -0.14 -3.76
N ALA A 140 -1.73 -0.92 -2.71
CA ALA A 140 -1.49 -2.35 -2.78
C ALA A 140 -2.77 -3.07 -2.36
N GLY A 141 -3.51 -3.61 -3.32
CA GLY A 141 -4.91 -4.00 -3.07
C GLY A 141 -5.75 -2.78 -2.66
N ASP A 142 -6.42 -2.86 -1.51
CA ASP A 142 -7.22 -1.76 -0.95
C ASP A 142 -6.44 -0.85 0.02
N THR A 143 -5.17 -1.18 0.32
CA THR A 143 -4.35 -0.41 1.26
C THR A 143 -3.57 0.67 0.53
N ILE A 144 -3.70 1.92 0.97
CA ILE A 144 -2.86 3.02 0.49
C ILE A 144 -1.46 2.83 1.06
N VAL A 145 -0.47 2.63 0.19
CA VAL A 145 0.95 2.51 0.56
C VAL A 145 1.71 3.82 0.40
N GLY A 146 1.13 4.79 -0.32
CA GLY A 146 1.70 6.11 -0.46
C GLY A 146 0.77 7.11 -1.14
N THR A 147 0.97 8.39 -0.86
CA THR A 147 0.38 9.48 -1.63
C THR A 147 1.46 10.53 -1.86
N VAL A 148 1.73 10.84 -3.12
CA VAL A 148 2.74 11.81 -3.52
C VAL A 148 2.10 12.93 -4.31
N ARG A 149 2.66 14.13 -4.16
CA ARG A 149 2.19 15.34 -4.83
C ARG A 149 3.37 16.07 -5.46
N ALA A 150 3.15 16.64 -6.63
CA ALA A 150 4.08 17.54 -7.29
C ALA A 150 3.31 18.68 -7.97
N THR A 151 3.99 19.79 -8.20
CA THR A 151 3.52 20.82 -9.14
C THR A 151 4.13 20.50 -10.50
N ALA A 152 3.30 20.46 -11.54
CA ALA A 152 3.76 20.27 -12.90
C ALA A 152 4.57 21.50 -13.36
N SER A 153 5.78 21.26 -13.86
CA SER A 153 6.70 22.28 -14.37
C SER A 153 6.77 22.29 -15.88
#